data_AF-A0A3S4GV92-F1
#
_entry.id   AF-A0A3S4GV92-F1
#
_cell.length_a   1.000
_cell.length_b   1.000
_cell.length_c   1.000
_cell.angle_alpha   90.00
_cell.angle_beta   90.00
_cell.angle_gamma   90.00
#
_symmetry.space_group_name_H-M   'P 1'
#
loop_
_entity.id
_entity.type
_entity.pdbx_description
1 polymer ?
#
loop_
_entity_poly.entity_id
_entity_poly.type
_entity_poly.pdbx_seq_one_letter_code
_entity_poly.pdbx_strand_id
1 'polypeptide(L)'
;MAWVILRISGLKARDVAQEVLGKLPKPRYADYLPFKDVDGSALDQGIALWFPGPNSFTGEDVLELQGHGGPVILDLLLKRILTLPGVRIARPGRVLRASVPQR
;
A
#
# COMPACT_ATOMS: atom_id res chain seq x y z
N MET A 1 1.34 21.71 -1.42
CA MET A 1 0.75 20.35 -1.52
C MET A 1 1.86 19.42 -1.99
N ALA A 2 2.23 18.43 -1.18
CA ALA A 2 3.35 17.54 -1.49
C ALA A 2 2.79 16.14 -1.78
N TRP A 3 3.26 15.53 -2.86
CA TRP A 3 2.89 14.17 -3.21
C TRP A 3 3.70 13.20 -2.38
N VAL A 4 3.02 12.20 -1.80
CA VAL A 4 3.66 11.15 -0.99
C VAL A 4 3.45 9.79 -1.66
N ILE A 5 4.46 8.93 -1.56
CA ILE A 5 4.40 7.57 -2.09
C ILE A 5 4.59 6.60 -0.94
N LEU A 6 3.59 5.76 -0.72
CA LEU A 6 3.64 4.63 0.19
C LEU A 6 3.81 3.35 -0.63
N ARG A 7 4.85 2.57 -0.34
CA ARG A 7 5.14 1.33 -1.05
C ARG A 7 5.02 0.16 -0.10
N ILE A 8 4.22 -0.85 -0.47
CA ILE A 8 4.01 -2.08 0.26
C ILE A 8 4.55 -3.23 -0.59
N SER A 9 5.43 -4.06 -0.03
CA SER A 9 6.01 -5.21 -0.70
C SER A 9 5.83 -6.50 0.08
N GLY A 10 5.74 -7.63 -0.64
CA GLY A 10 5.62 -8.98 -0.10
C GLY A 10 4.24 -9.60 -0.31
N LEU A 11 4.06 -10.82 0.21
CA LEU A 11 2.87 -11.66 0.00
C LEU A 11 1.54 -11.00 0.40
N LYS A 12 1.59 -10.01 1.31
CA LYS A 12 0.40 -9.27 1.79
C LYS A 12 0.06 -8.04 0.98
N ALA A 13 0.87 -7.65 -0.02
CA ALA A 13 0.59 -6.46 -0.83
C ALA A 13 -0.74 -6.57 -1.59
N ARG A 14 -1.09 -7.77 -2.05
CA ARG A 14 -2.40 -8.05 -2.68
C ARG A 14 -3.57 -7.88 -1.71
N ASP A 15 -3.43 -8.42 -0.49
CA ASP A 15 -4.45 -8.31 0.56
C ASP A 15 -4.68 -6.84 0.93
N VAL A 16 -3.59 -6.07 1.09
CA VAL A 16 -3.64 -4.63 1.32
C VAL A 16 -4.38 -3.90 0.20
N ALA A 17 -4.17 -4.28 -1.07
CA ALA A 17 -4.89 -3.69 -2.19
C ALA A 17 -6.41 -3.96 -2.07
N GLN A 18 -6.82 -5.19 -1.77
CA GLN A 18 -8.24 -5.50 -1.59
C GLN A 18 -8.86 -4.71 -0.44
N GLU A 19 -8.16 -4.62 0.69
CA GLU A 19 -8.65 -3.98 1.91
C GLU A 19 -8.71 -2.45 1.84
N VAL A 20 -7.76 -1.83 1.15
CA VAL A 20 -7.64 -0.36 1.06
C VAL A 20 -8.30 0.18 -0.21
N LEU A 21 -8.28 -0.58 -1.31
CA LEU A 21 -8.78 -0.12 -2.61
C LEU A 21 -10.11 -0.76 -3.01
N GLY A 22 -10.50 -1.85 -2.36
CA GLY A 22 -11.65 -2.68 -2.75
C GLY A 22 -11.43 -3.50 -4.02
N LYS A 23 -10.22 -3.48 -4.59
CA LYS A 23 -9.81 -4.25 -5.76
C LYS A 23 -8.30 -4.37 -5.86
N LEU A 24 -7.83 -5.30 -6.68
CA LEU A 24 -6.44 -5.34 -7.14
C LEU A 24 -6.34 -4.57 -8.45
N PRO A 25 -5.52 -3.50 -8.55
CA PRO A 25 -5.29 -2.81 -9.81
C PRO A 25 -4.72 -3.74 -10.88
N LYS A 26 -4.94 -3.40 -12.15
CA LYS A 26 -4.31 -4.14 -13.25
C LYS A 26 -2.77 -3.99 -13.15
N PRO A 27 -2.00 -5.06 -13.40
CA PRO A 27 -0.54 -4.99 -13.37
C PRO A 27 0.01 -3.84 -14.23
N ARG A 28 0.75 -2.92 -13.61
CA ARG A 28 1.41 -1.76 -14.25
C ARG A 28 0.47 -0.76 -14.92
N TYR A 29 -0.79 -0.70 -14.50
CA TYR A 29 -1.72 0.38 -14.86
C TYR A 29 -2.00 1.25 -13.64
N ALA A 30 -2.01 2.56 -13.86
CA ALA A 30 -2.41 3.54 -12.86
C ALA A 30 -3.93 3.53 -12.73
N ASP A 31 -4.42 3.13 -11.56
CA ASP A 31 -5.83 3.31 -11.19
C ASP A 31 -5.93 4.55 -10.29
N TYR A 32 -6.82 5.49 -10.64
CA TYR A 32 -7.17 6.63 -9.79
C TYR A 32 -8.45 6.32 -9.00
N LEU A 33 -8.35 6.21 -7.68
CA LEU A 33 -9.43 5.72 -6.83
C LEU A 33 -9.27 6.16 -5.36
N PRO A 34 -10.35 6.09 -4.55
CA PRO A 34 -10.26 6.36 -3.12
C PRO A 34 -9.48 5.26 -2.39
N PHE A 35 -8.71 5.67 -1.39
CA PHE A 35 -8.11 4.78 -0.39
C PHE A 35 -9.02 4.76 0.83
N LYS A 36 -9.44 3.58 1.27
CA LYS A 36 -10.51 3.41 2.26
C LYS A 36 -9.98 3.01 3.63
N ASP A 37 -10.66 3.51 4.67
CA ASP A 37 -10.50 3.04 6.04
C ASP A 37 -11.30 1.75 6.30
N VAL A 38 -11.19 1.20 7.51
CA VAL A 38 -11.89 -0.01 7.96
C VAL A 38 -13.41 0.09 7.81
N ASP A 39 -13.96 1.28 8.05
CA ASP A 39 -15.41 1.55 7.92
C ASP A 39 -15.85 1.83 6.47
N GLY A 40 -14.93 1.81 5.51
CA GLY A 40 -15.18 2.09 4.10
C GLY A 40 -15.18 3.58 3.73
N SER A 41 -14.97 4.49 4.70
CA SER A 41 -14.79 5.92 4.43
C SER A 41 -13.51 6.19 3.64
N ALA A 42 -13.49 7.24 2.82
CA ALA A 42 -12.31 7.60 2.03
C ALA A 42 -11.32 8.41 2.87
N LEU A 43 -10.11 7.89 3.03
CA LEU A 43 -8.97 8.55 3.69
C LEU A 43 -8.27 9.53 2.74
N ASP A 44 -8.14 9.15 1.46
CA ASP A 44 -7.58 9.99 0.40
C ASP A 44 -8.13 9.55 -0.96
N GLN A 45 -7.91 10.37 -1.99
CA GLN A 45 -8.10 10.03 -3.38
C GLN A 45 -6.74 10.08 -4.08
N GLY A 46 -6.30 8.98 -4.67
CA GLY A 46 -4.94 8.87 -5.17
C GLY A 46 -4.75 7.86 -6.30
N ILE A 47 -3.50 7.68 -6.70
CA ILE A 47 -3.11 6.72 -7.72
C ILE A 47 -2.59 5.45 -7.05
N ALA A 48 -3.09 4.29 -7.46
CA ALA A 48 -2.55 3.00 -7.08
C ALA A 48 -1.89 2.30 -8.28
N LEU A 49 -0.74 1.68 -8.02
CA LEU A 49 -0.01 0.85 -8.99
C LEU A 49 0.26 -0.52 -8.41
N TRP A 50 -0.01 -1.56 -9.20
CA TRP A 50 0.28 -2.94 -8.85
C TRP A 50 1.42 -3.49 -9.70
N PHE A 51 2.45 -4.03 -9.05
CA PHE A 51 3.58 -4.68 -9.69
C PHE A 51 3.69 -6.12 -9.18
N PRO A 52 3.14 -7.11 -9.90
CA PRO A 52 3.28 -8.50 -9.50
C PRO A 52 4.74 -8.96 -9.63
N GLY A 53 5.19 -9.76 -8.67
CA GLY A 53 6.46 -10.48 -8.77
C GLY A 53 6.43 -11.52 -9.91
N PRO A 54 7.60 -11.99 -10.40
CA PRO A 54 8.95 -11.60 -10.00
C PRO A 54 9.44 -10.31 -10.68
N ASN A 55 8.68 -9.76 -11.63
CA ASN A 55 9.09 -8.60 -12.43
C ASN A 55 8.76 -7.26 -11.72
N SER A 56 9.21 -7.14 -10.47
CA SER A 56 9.05 -5.97 -9.61
C SER A 56 10.41 -5.54 -9.04
N PHE A 57 10.47 -4.35 -8.44
CA PHE A 57 11.71 -3.81 -7.85
C PHE A 57 12.30 -4.68 -6.74
N THR A 58 11.47 -5.41 -5.98
CA THR A 58 11.93 -6.28 -4.88
C THR A 58 12.01 -7.76 -5.28
N GLY A 59 11.53 -8.13 -6.47
CA GLY A 59 11.27 -9.52 -6.85
C GLY A 59 10.00 -10.12 -6.22
N GLU A 60 9.30 -9.36 -5.39
CA GLU A 60 8.05 -9.74 -4.72
C GLU A 60 6.87 -8.93 -5.26
N ASP A 61 5.66 -9.28 -4.89
CA ASP A 61 4.50 -8.42 -5.16
C ASP A 61 4.66 -7.04 -4.51
N VAL A 62 4.41 -5.97 -5.27
CA VAL A 62 4.50 -4.58 -4.80
C VAL A 62 3.24 -3.79 -5.15
N LEU A 63 2.69 -3.11 -4.15
CA LEU A 63 1.64 -2.10 -4.28
C LEU A 63 2.24 -0.73 -3.97
N GLU A 64 2.05 0.24 -4.86
CA GLU A 64 2.36 1.65 -4.60
C GLU A 64 1.07 2.47 -4.50
N LEU A 65 0.96 3.28 -3.46
CA LEU A 65 -0.11 4.23 -3.23
C LEU A 65 0.47 5.64 -3.27
N GLN A 66 -0.02 6.47 -4.18
CA GLN A 66 0.41 7.86 -4.34
C GLN A 66 -0.74 8.77 -3.94
N GLY A 67 -0.55 9.48 -2.83
CA GLY A 67 -1.55 10.36 -2.23
C GLY A 67 -1.15 11.83 -2.33
N HIS A 68 -2.15 12.70 -2.26
CA HIS A 68 -1.98 14.16 -2.29
C HIS A 68 -1.87 14.75 -0.88
N GLY A 69 -2.33 13.99 0.11
CA GLY A 69 -2.37 14.42 1.47
C GLY A 69 -0.97 14.51 2.07
N GLY A 70 -0.69 15.63 2.73
CA GLY A 70 0.53 15.83 3.49
C GLY A 70 0.70 14.80 4.64
N PRO A 71 1.57 15.07 5.62
CA PRO A 71 1.96 14.11 6.66
C PRO A 71 0.79 13.42 7.39
N VAL A 72 -0.34 14.10 7.55
CA VAL A 72 -1.54 13.57 8.24
C VAL A 72 -2.16 12.39 7.49
N ILE A 73 -2.40 12.51 6.18
CA ILE A 73 -3.02 11.45 5.39
C ILE A 73 -2.09 10.24 5.29
N LEU A 74 -0.79 10.48 5.16
CA LEU A 74 0.21 9.42 5.18
C LEU A 74 0.15 8.62 6.50
N ASP A 75 0.06 9.31 7.64
CA ASP A 75 -0.05 8.67 8.95
C ASP A 75 -1.34 7.86 9.09
N LEU A 76 -2.48 8.39 8.60
CA LEU A 76 -3.75 7.65 8.59
C LEU A 76 -3.69 6.39 7.73
N LEU A 77 -3.18 6.50 6.50
CA LEU A 77 -3.00 5.35 5.61
C LEU A 77 -2.04 4.31 6.19
N LEU A 78 -0.94 4.76 6.80
CA LEU A 78 0.02 3.88 7.44
C LEU A 78 -0.62 3.14 8.61
N LYS A 79 -1.33 3.85 9.50
CA LYS A 79 -2.08 3.25 10.61
C LYS A 79 -3.09 2.22 10.10
N ARG A 80 -3.90 2.57 9.09
CA ARG A 80 -4.85 1.65 8.45
C ARG A 80 -4.15 0.39 7.94
N ILE A 81 -3.07 0.53 7.18
CA ILE A 81 -2.34 -0.61 6.62
C ILE A 81 -1.73 -1.50 7.71
N LEU A 82 -1.24 -0.90 8.80
CA LEU A 82 -0.66 -1.64 9.93
C LEU A 82 -1.71 -2.37 10.78
N THR A 83 -3.01 -2.07 10.64
CA THR A 83 -4.07 -2.90 11.23
C THR A 83 -4.16 -4.28 10.57
N LEU A 84 -3.63 -4.44 9.35
CA LEU A 84 -3.72 -5.69 8.60
C LEU A 84 -2.69 -6.71 9.11
N PRO A 85 -3.12 -7.96 9.37
CA PRO A 85 -2.24 -8.98 9.93
C PRO A 85 -1.11 -9.36 8.97
N GLY A 86 0.11 -9.43 9.49
CA GLY A 86 1.31 -9.78 8.71
C GLY A 86 1.94 -8.60 7.94
N VAL A 87 1.41 -7.39 8.10
CA VAL A 87 2.05 -6.17 7.60
C VAL A 87 2.88 -5.53 8.72
N ARG A 88 4.06 -5.01 8.37
CA ARG A 88 4.92 -4.28 9.31
C ARG A 88 5.63 -3.13 8.64
N ILE A 89 6.05 -2.17 9.44
CA ILE A 89 6.90 -1.07 8.99
C ILE A 89 8.25 -1.63 8.51
N ALA A 90 8.76 -1.16 7.38
CA ALA A 90 10.15 -1.43 7.00
C ALA A 90 11.11 -0.53 7.75
N ARG A 91 12.33 -1.05 7.96
CA ARG A 91 13.42 -0.26 8.52
C ARG A 91 13.74 0.94 7.61
N PRO A 92 14.17 2.08 8.18
CA PRO A 92 14.58 3.26 7.42
C PRO A 92 15.56 2.88 6.30
N GLY A 93 15.37 3.46 5.11
CA GLY A 93 16.16 3.14 3.91
C GLY A 93 15.67 1.92 3.11
N ARG A 94 14.53 1.31 3.46
CA ARG A 94 13.88 0.23 2.67
C ARG A 94 12.38 0.47 2.50
N VAL A 95 11.85 -0.01 1.37
CA VAL A 95 10.41 -0.15 1.04
C VAL A 95 9.67 -0.91 2.15
N LEU A 96 8.43 -0.53 2.52
CA LEU A 96 7.64 -1.28 3.53
C LEU A 96 7.57 -2.76 3.14
N ARG A 97 7.98 -3.64 4.05
CA ARG A 97 8.06 -5.10 3.85
C ARG A 97 7.07 -5.76 4.79
N ALA A 98 6.05 -6.40 4.23
CA ALA A 98 5.25 -7.37 4.96
C ALA A 98 6.07 -8.66 5.11
N SER A 99 6.26 -9.16 6.33
CA SER A 99 6.87 -10.48 6.55
C SER A 99 6.02 -11.29 7.52
N VAL A 100 5.98 -12.60 7.30
CA VAL A 100 5.40 -13.59 8.22
C VAL A 100 6.28 -13.68 9.49
N PRO A 101 5.72 -13.92 10.69
CA PRO A 101 6.53 -14.31 11.84
C PRO A 101 7.17 -15.68 11.55
N GLN A 102 8.50 -15.80 11.64
CA GLN A 102 9.07 -17.12 11.84
C GLN A 102 8.70 -17.55 13.26
N ARG A 103 8.15 -18.76 13.36
CA ARG A 103 7.71 -19.50 14.57
C ARG A 103 8.13 -18.93 15.91
#